data_AF-A0A381Z272-F1
#
_entry.id   AF-A0A381Z272-F1
#
_cell.length_a   1.000
_cell.length_b   1.000
_cell.length_c   1.000
_cell.angle_alpha   90.00
_cell.angle_beta   90.00
_cell.angle_gamma   90.00
#
_symmetry.space_group_name_H-M   'P 1'
#
loop_
_entity.id
_entity.type
_entity.pdbx_description
1 polymer ?
#
loop_
_entity_poly.entity_id
_entity_poly.type
_entity_poly.pdbx_seq_one_letter_code
_entity_poly.pdbx_strand_id
1 'polypeptide(L)' 'MALGYQENAQKLRSKNIVVYGMNDKDSKTAREWIETENLSFTILLDVDREVGISFGIANRSSDRYV' A
#
# COMPACT_ATOMS: atom_id res chain seq x y z
N MET A 1 -8.36 -3.26 0.97
CA MET A 1 -8.80 -3.00 -0.42
C MET A 1 -7.58 -2.87 -1.31
N ALA A 2 -7.16 -3.95 -1.98
CA ALA A 2 -6.10 -3.90 -3.00
C ALA A 2 -6.40 -4.81 -4.21
N LEU A 3 -7.59 -5.43 -4.23
CA LEU A 3 -7.97 -6.47 -5.18
C LEU A 3 -7.95 -5.98 -6.64
N GLY A 4 -8.39 -4.75 -6.90
CA GLY A 4 -8.40 -4.22 -8.27
C GLY A 4 -7.01 -4.11 -8.90
N TYR A 5 -5.97 -3.77 -8.13
CA TYR A 5 -4.59 -3.75 -8.63
C TYR A 5 -4.06 -5.16 -8.85
N GLN A 6 -4.37 -6.09 -7.93
CA GLN A 6 -4.00 -7.49 -8.04
C GLN A 6 -4.61 -8.15 -9.29
N GLU A 7 -5.91 -7.99 -9.48
CA GLU A 7 -6.67 -8.52 -10.62
C GLU A 7 -6.18 -7.99 -11.97
N ASN A 8 -5.61 -6.78 -11.98
CA ASN A 8 -5.13 -6.12 -13.20
C ASN A 8 -3.60 -6.06 -13.30
N ALA A 9 -2.86 -6.79 -12.45
CA ALA A 9 -1.40 -6.72 -12.37
C ALA A 9 -0.71 -6.96 -13.73
N GLN A 10 -1.19 -7.93 -14.51
CA GLN A 10 -0.64 -8.20 -15.85
C GLN A 10 -0.90 -7.07 -16.85
N LYS A 11 -2.09 -6.44 -16.81
CA LYS A 11 -2.43 -5.30 -17.68
C LYS A 11 -1.62 -4.05 -17.34
N LEU A 12 -1.27 -3.88 -16.07
CA LEU A 12 -0.41 -2.78 -15.62
C LEU A 12 1.04 -3.03 -16.06
N ARG A 13 1.55 -4.25 -15.85
CA ARG A 13 2.89 -4.66 -16.31
C ARG A 13 3.05 -4.53 -17.82
N SER A 14 2.05 -4.89 -18.63
CA SER A 14 2.13 -4.77 -20.10
C SER A 14 2.21 -3.32 -20.59
N LYS A 15 1.87 -2.35 -19.74
CA LYS A 15 2.02 -0.91 -20.00
C LYS A 15 3.27 -0.30 -19.35
N ASN A 16 4.18 -1.13 -18.85
CA ASN A 16 5.35 -0.70 -18.09
C ASN A 16 5.00 0.10 -16.82
N ILE A 17 3.86 -0.22 -16.19
CA ILE A 17 3.45 0.39 -14.92
C ILE A 17 3.91 -0.49 -13.77
N VAL A 18 4.62 0.12 -12.81
CA VAL A 18 5.02 -0.50 -11.55
C VAL A 18 4.03 -0.08 -10.47
N VAL A 19 3.53 -1.06 -9.71
CA VAL A 19 2.59 -0.82 -8.61
C VAL A 19 3.32 -0.99 -7.29
N TYR A 20 3.13 -0.01 -6.40
CA TYR A 20 3.46 -0.11 -5.00
C TYR A 20 2.17 0.15 -4.20
N GLY A 21 1.95 -0.66 -3.16
CA GLY A 21 1.00 -0.31 -2.12
C GLY A 21 1.69 0.46 -1.00
N MET A 22 0.93 1.15 -0.16
CA MET A 22 1.46 1.84 1.01
C MET A 22 0.49 1.65 2.18
N ASN A 23 1.01 1.44 3.39
CA ASN A 23 0.21 1.39 4.61
C ASN A 23 0.98 2.00 5.80
N ASP A 24 0.26 2.31 6.87
CA ASP A 24 0.80 2.84 8.13
C ASP A 24 0.99 1.77 9.21
N LYS A 25 0.93 0.48 8.85
CA LYS A 25 1.03 -0.62 9.81
C LYS A 25 2.49 -0.99 10.05
N ASP A 26 2.75 -1.54 11.23
CA ASP A 26 4.07 -2.09 11.53
C ASP A 26 4.41 -3.27 10.60
N SER A 27 5.70 -3.59 10.55
CA SER A 27 6.21 -4.63 9.66
C SER A 27 5.64 -6.02 9.88
N LYS A 28 5.19 -6.36 11.09
CA LYS A 28 4.61 -7.67 11.40
C LYS A 28 3.18 -7.74 10.86
N THR A 29 2.33 -6.79 11.24
CA THR A 29 0.94 -6.76 10.77
C THR A 29 0.85 -6.58 9.26
N ALA A 30 1.72 -5.77 8.66
CA ALA A 30 1.78 -5.62 7.21
C ALA A 30 2.20 -6.93 6.52
N ARG A 31 3.18 -7.66 7.06
CA ARG A 31 3.63 -8.93 6.48
C ARG A 31 2.52 -9.99 6.51
N GLU A 32 1.87 -10.16 7.66
CA GLU A 32 0.76 -11.12 7.81
C GLU A 32 -0.35 -10.84 6.79
N TRP A 33 -0.68 -9.57 6.56
CA TRP A 33 -1.66 -9.17 5.56
C TRP A 33 -1.20 -9.45 4.12
N ILE A 34 0.04 -9.12 3.77
CA ILE A 34 0.62 -9.37 2.43
C ILE A 34 0.60 -10.86 2.07
N GLU A 35 0.98 -11.70 3.03
CA GLU A 35 0.99 -13.16 2.88
C GLU A 35 -0.43 -13.71 2.74
N THR A 36 -1.37 -13.23 3.56
CA THR A 36 -2.78 -13.65 3.53
C THR A 36 -3.44 -13.32 2.20
N GLU A 37 -3.22 -12.11 1.68
CA GLU A 37 -3.83 -11.64 0.43
C GLU A 37 -3.02 -12.02 -0.83
N ASN A 38 -1.84 -12.61 -0.66
CA ASN A 38 -0.92 -13.00 -1.72
C ASN A 38 -0.66 -11.86 -2.75
N LEU A 39 -0.35 -10.68 -2.25
CA LEU A 39 -0.19 -9.49 -3.08
C LEU A 39 1.03 -9.61 -4.02
N SER A 40 0.83 -9.28 -5.30
CA SER A 40 1.84 -9.42 -6.36
C SER A 40 2.77 -8.19 -6.53
N PHE A 41 2.72 -7.28 -5.56
CA PHE A 41 3.45 -6.02 -5.54
C PHE A 41 3.96 -5.68 -4.14
N THR A 42 5.00 -4.87 -4.09
CA THR A 42 5.62 -4.43 -2.84
C THR A 42 4.71 -3.46 -2.09
N ILE A 43 4.62 -3.65 -0.78
CA ILE A 43 3.99 -2.68 0.14
C ILE A 43 5.09 -1.88 0.84
N LEU A 44 5.02 -0.56 0.72
CA LEU A 44 5.86 0.39 1.42
C LEU A 44 5.23 0.69 2.79
N LEU A 45 6.04 0.66 3.84
CA LEU A 45 5.58 0.95 5.19
C LEU A 45 5.87 2.42 5.52
N ASP A 46 4.81 3.20 5.66
CA ASP A 46 4.83 4.59 6.07
C ASP A 46 4.31 4.70 7.50
N VAL A 47 5.01 4.03 8.42
CA VAL A 47 4.57 3.81 9.82
C VAL A 47 4.30 5.14 10.54
N ASP A 48 5.14 6.15 10.31
CA ASP A 48 4.99 7.49 10.88
C ASP A 48 4.05 8.39 10.07
N ARG A 49 3.54 7.87 8.95
CA ARG A 49 2.65 8.55 8.00
C ARG A 49 3.25 9.79 7.35
N GLU A 50 4.57 9.95 7.39
CA GLU A 50 5.28 11.14 6.91
C GLU A 50 5.12 11.31 5.39
N VAL A 51 5.08 10.21 4.62
CA VAL A 51 4.75 10.29 3.19
C VAL A 51 3.28 10.69 3.02
N GLY A 52 2.37 10.02 3.72
CA GLY A 52 0.94 10.33 3.65
C GLY A 52 0.62 11.78 3.99
N ILE A 53 1.28 12.33 5.01
CA ILE A 53 1.14 13.74 5.43
C ILE A 53 1.72 14.68 4.37
N SER A 54 2.93 14.39 3.87
CA SER A 54 3.61 15.24 2.88
C SER A 54 2.82 15.36 1.57
N PHE A 55 2.11 14.30 1.19
CA PHE A 55 1.27 14.27 -0.02
C PHE A 55 -0.18 14.68 0.24
N GLY A 56 -0.54 15.05 1.48
CA GLY A 56 -1.91 15.45 1.85
C GLY A 56 -2.93 14.30 1.84
N ILE A 57 -2.47 13.05 1.86
CA ILE A 57 -3.28 11.82 1.91
C ILE A 57 -3.74 11.54 3.34
N ALA A 58 -2.89 11.84 4.32
CA ALA A 58 -3.16 11.65 5.75
C ALA A 58 -3.04 12.98 6.51
N ASN A 59 -3.65 13.02 7.69
CA ASN A 59 -3.53 14.13 8.63
C ASN A 59 -3.02 13.60 9.96
N ARG A 60 -2.10 14.33 10.61
CA ARG A 60 -1.59 14.02 11.95
C ARG A 60 -2.68 13.87 13.00
N SER A 61 -3.80 14.57 12.86
CA SER A 61 -4.94 14.48 13.79
C SER A 61 -5.95 13.38 13.45
N SER A 62 -5.74 12.63 12.36
CA SER A 62 -6.60 11.52 11.94
C SER A 62 -5.92 10.20 12.30
N ASP A 63 -6.71 9.20 12.69
CA ASP A 63 -6.23 7.82 12.87
C ASP A 63 -6.28 7.00 11.58
N ARG A 64 -6.71 7.61 10.47
CA ARG A 64 -6.83 6.94 9.18
C ARG A 64 -5.71 7.34 8.23
N TYR A 65 -5.03 6.34 7.72
CA TYR A 65 -4.29 6.39 6.47
C TYR A 65 -5.29 6.11 5.36
N VAL A 66 -5.86 7.19 4.79
CA VAL A 66 -7.10 7.26 3.99
C VAL A 66 -8.39 6.80 4.67
#